data_AF-A0A940C524-F1
#
_entry.id   AF-A0A940C524-F1
#
_cell.length_a   1.000
_cell.length_b   1.000
_cell.length_c   1.000
_cell.angle_alpha   90.00
_cell.angle_beta   90.00
_cell.angle_gamma   90.00
#
_symmetry.space_group_name_H-M   'P 1'
#
loop_
_entity.id
_entity.type
_entity.pdbx_description
1 polymer ?
#
loop_
_entity_poly.entity_id
_entity_poly.type
_entity_poly.pdbx_seq_one_letter_code
_entity_poly.pdbx_strand_id
1 'polypeptide(L)' 'PDEAAASAEFDEETSLRLLTGETAACDGRGWTLITHRGMPLGWGKASGGSLKNHIPKGLRIHL' A
#
# COMPACT_ATOMS: atom_id res chain seq x y z
N PRO A 1 -5.16 14.94 -15.81
CA PRO A 1 -5.85 14.68 -14.54
C PRO A 1 -4.81 14.49 -13.43
N ASP A 2 -4.90 15.26 -12.34
CA ASP A 2 -3.96 15.21 -11.20
C ASP A 2 -4.07 13.90 -10.37
N GLU A 3 -4.81 12.91 -10.87
CA GLU A 3 -4.93 11.56 -10.34
C GLU A 3 -3.96 10.57 -11.04
N ALA A 4 -2.75 11.02 -11.40
CA ALA A 4 -1.72 10.06 -11.78
C ALA A 4 -1.49 9.10 -10.59
N ALA A 5 -1.54 7.79 -10.85
CA ALA A 5 -1.29 6.80 -9.81
C ALA A 5 0.12 7.00 -9.25
N ALA A 6 0.21 7.40 -7.97
CA ALA A 6 1.48 7.43 -7.26
C ALA A 6 1.91 6.00 -6.93
N SER A 7 3.21 5.72 -6.91
CA SER A 7 3.75 4.51 -6.27
C SER A 7 4.42 4.87 -4.95
N ALA A 8 4.35 3.96 -3.99
CA ALA A 8 5.06 4.06 -2.72
C ALA A 8 5.81 2.76 -2.47
N GLU A 9 7.13 2.88 -2.34
CA GLU A 9 8.04 1.80 -2.02
C GLU A 9 8.10 1.62 -0.50
N PHE A 10 7.90 0.39 -0.04
CA PHE A 10 7.95 0.03 1.39
C PHE A 10 9.02 -1.01 1.67
N ASP A 11 9.57 -1.00 2.88
CA ASP A 11 10.46 -2.04 3.38
C ASP A 11 9.73 -3.37 3.59
N GLU A 12 10.49 -4.42 3.89
CA GLU A 12 9.96 -5.77 4.06
C GLU A 12 8.92 -5.85 5.19
N GLU A 13 9.21 -5.25 6.34
CA GLU A 13 8.33 -5.24 7.50
C GLU A 13 6.98 -4.58 7.18
N THR A 14 7.00 -3.37 6.62
CA THR A 14 5.78 -2.65 6.28
C THR A 14 5.01 -3.35 5.15
N SER A 15 5.74 -3.94 4.20
CA SER A 15 5.14 -4.72 3.10
C SER A 15 4.40 -5.94 3.62
N LEU A 16 4.96 -6.67 4.58
CA LEU A 16 4.28 -7.82 5.21
C LEU A 16 3.01 -7.39 5.95
N ARG A 17 3.07 -6.30 6.72
CA ARG A 17 1.91 -5.72 7.39
C ARG A 17 0.81 -5.30 6.40
N LEU A 18 1.19 -4.71 5.27
CA LEU A 18 0.25 -4.40 4.20
C LEU A 18 -0.35 -5.67 3.59
N LEU A 19 0.44 -6.72 3.36
CA LEU A 19 -0.06 -8.00 2.84
C LEU A 19 -1.00 -8.73 3.80
N THR A 20 -0.87 -8.54 5.12
CA THR A 20 -1.78 -9.13 6.13
C THR A 20 -3.07 -8.31 6.32
N GLY A 21 -3.13 -7.08 5.81
CA GLY A 21 -4.34 -6.25 5.88
C GLY A 21 -4.22 -4.96 6.67
N GLU A 22 -3.06 -4.65 7.24
CA GLU A 22 -2.85 -3.47 8.07
C GLU A 22 -2.71 -2.18 7.25
N THR A 23 -2.54 -1.06 7.95
CA THR A 23 -2.25 0.26 7.37
C THR A 23 -0.79 0.64 7.56
N ALA A 24 -0.24 1.41 6.63
CA ALA A 24 1.12 1.95 6.73
C ALA A 24 1.12 3.48 6.87
N ALA A 25 2.18 4.06 7.42
CA ALA A 25 2.39 5.50 7.34
C ALA A 25 2.72 5.90 5.89
N CYS A 26 2.12 6.98 5.40
CA CYS A 26 2.36 7.46 4.05
C CYS A 26 1.92 8.93 3.92
N ASP A 27 2.85 9.79 3.50
CA ASP A 27 2.59 11.22 3.25
C ASP A 27 1.95 11.49 1.88
N GLY A 28 1.69 10.44 1.11
CA GLY A 28 1.03 10.51 -0.18
C GLY A 28 -0.46 10.89 -0.09
N ARG A 29 -1.06 11.10 -1.26
CA ARG A 29 -2.49 11.37 -1.39
C ARG A 29 -3.09 10.56 -2.53
N GLY A 30 -4.30 10.04 -2.32
CA GLY A 30 -5.07 9.39 -3.37
C GLY A 30 -4.74 7.91 -3.52
N TRP A 31 -5.02 7.35 -4.69
CA TRP A 31 -4.70 5.96 -4.99
C TRP A 31 -3.20 5.78 -5.19
N THR A 32 -2.64 4.80 -4.49
CA THR A 32 -1.20 4.56 -4.45
C THR A 32 -0.92 3.08 -4.70
N LEU A 33 -0.07 2.79 -5.69
CA LEU A 33 0.46 1.47 -5.95
C LEU A 33 1.52 1.16 -4.88
N ILE A 34 1.30 0.10 -4.11
CA ILE A 34 2.23 -0.39 -3.12
C ILE A 34 3.29 -1.22 -3.85
N THR A 35 4.57 -0.88 -3.67
CA THR A 35 5.68 -1.64 -4.24
C THR A 35 6.69 -2.07 -3.16
N HIS A 36 7.34 -3.20 -3.42
CA HIS A 36 8.50 -3.67 -2.66
C HIS A 36 9.51 -4.26 -3.63
N ARG A 37 10.74 -3.75 -3.60
CA ARG A 37 11.82 -4.07 -4.54
C ARG A 37 11.38 -3.88 -6.00
N GLY A 38 10.59 -2.84 -6.26
CA GLY A 38 10.01 -2.57 -7.58
C GLY A 38 8.90 -3.53 -8.02
N MET A 39 8.50 -4.50 -7.19
CA MET A 39 7.40 -5.42 -7.46
C MET A 39 6.08 -4.87 -6.89
N PRO A 40 4.98 -4.86 -7.65
CA PRO A 40 3.69 -4.40 -7.15
C PRO A 40 3.06 -5.43 -6.21
N LEU A 41 2.62 -4.98 -5.03
CA LEU A 41 1.93 -5.81 -4.04
C LEU A 41 0.40 -5.62 -4.05
N GLY A 42 -0.06 -4.45 -4.51
CA GLY A 42 -1.47 -4.10 -4.56
C GLY A 42 -1.69 -2.60 -4.44
N TRP A 43 -2.94 -2.22 -4.21
CA TRP A 43 -3.32 -0.81 -4.09
C TRP A 43 -3.62 -0.43 -2.65
N GLY A 44 -3.29 0.80 -2.31
CA GLY A 44 -3.77 1.47 -1.11
C GLY A 44 -4.33 2.85 -1.43
N LYS A 45 -5.02 3.45 -0.47
CA LYS A 45 -5.47 4.84 -0.54
C LYS A 45 -4.79 5.66 0.56
N ALA A 46 -3.91 6.56 0.17
CA ALA A 46 -3.18 7.45 1.06
C ALA A 46 -4.02 8.70 1.40
N SER A 47 -4.15 8.99 2.68
CA SER A 47 -4.81 10.19 3.20
C SER A 47 -4.43 10.42 4.67
N GLY A 48 -4.13 11.66 5.03
CA GLY A 48 -3.89 12.06 6.42
C GLY A 48 -2.69 11.36 7.07
N GLY A 49 -1.60 11.15 6.33
CA GLY A 49 -0.39 10.49 6.84
C GLY A 49 -0.50 8.97 6.93
N SER A 50 -1.56 8.36 6.40
CA SER A 50 -1.77 6.91 6.42
C SER A 50 -2.19 6.36 5.06
N LEU A 51 -1.72 5.17 4.73
CA LEU A 51 -2.12 4.39 3.57
C LEU A 51 -3.06 3.26 4.01
N LYS A 52 -4.32 3.37 3.59
CA LYS A 52 -5.33 2.34 3.83
C LYS A 52 -5.22 1.24 2.77
N ASN A 53 -4.88 0.03 3.20
CA ASN A 53 -4.75 -1.11 2.32
C ASN A 53 -6.07 -1.46 1.59
N HIS A 54 -5.97 -1.71 0.29
CA HIS A 54 -7.06 -2.14 -0.59
C HIS A 54 -6.77 -3.49 -1.28
N ILE A 55 -5.82 -4.28 -0.78
CA ILE A 55 -5.62 -5.67 -1.18
C ILE A 55 -6.88 -6.47 -0.79
N PRO A 56 -7.50 -7.22 -1.75
CA PRO A 56 -8.68 -8.03 -1.50
C PRO A 56 -8.48 -8.97 -0.31
N LYS A 57 -9.48 -9.08 0.56
CA LYS A 57 -9.39 -9.88 1.80
C LYS A 57 -8.96 -11.33 1.55
N GLY A 58 -9.43 -11.96 0.47
CA GLY A 58 -9.08 -13.33 0.09
C GLY A 58 -7.67 -13.52 -0.48
N LEU A 59 -6.94 -12.42 -0.76
CA LEU A 59 -5.55 -12.44 -1.19
C LEU A 59 -4.58 -12.04 -0.08
N ARG A 60 -5.09 -11.72 1.12
CA ARG A 60 -4.25 -11.39 2.26
C ARG A 60 -3.59 -12.66 2.77
N ILE A 61 -2.33 -12.51 3.16
CA ILE A 61 -1.56 -13.63 3.72
C ILE A 61 -1.77 -13.70 5.24
N HIS A 62 -1.59 -14.90 5.78
CA HIS A 62 -1.54 -15.14 7.21
C HIS A 62 -0.11 -15.56 7.55
N LEU A 63 0.54 -14.79 8.42
CA LEU A 63 1.91 -15.03 8.91
C LEU A 63 1.85 -15.59 10.33
#